data_AF-A0A8R1HL73-F1
#
_entry.id   AF-A0A8R1HL73-F1
#
_cell.length_a   1.000
_cell.length_b   1.000
_cell.length_c   1.000
_cell.angle_alpha   90.00
_cell.angle_beta   90.00
_cell.angle_gamma   90.00
#
_symmetry.space_group_name_H-M   'P 1'
#
loop_
_entity.id
_entity.type
_entity.pdbx_description
1 polymer ?
#
loop_
_entity_poly.entity_id
_entity_poly.type
_entity_poly.pdbx_seq_one_letter_code
_entity_poly.pdbx_strand_id
1 'polypeptide(L)'
;MLMKVVNQIVMKPIQFPFPPPYTVHSPTPDQTRTLPNVIDTEDPLLKIFALHDLRTIAWNDDKRRVDIFSLSQPGKHPRNWKAVSTPCVRTLDELCSRITVAAARLVGYSWDDHDAENEEVPRDALLMPRKMREMAYRGAGRQQRTMAPIRSQNTQTGGLVAKIAKILGFGPTEKLVISRFDAQLNAYAAEAVYMLVVDSLNEDRFGVVQKDLKELMTLLCKLIVALDTYERARASVADKSDVSFLRIVDSSLKSSLQRVVTTFGPHLRLENSDDFRETR
;
A
#
# COMPACT_ATOMS: atom_id res chain seq x y z
N MET A 1 27.77 -0.25 -32.65
CA MET A 1 28.52 -0.68 -31.44
C MET A 1 27.86 -0.18 -30.15
N LEU A 2 27.40 1.08 -30.09
CA LEU A 2 26.70 1.66 -28.93
C LEU A 2 25.46 0.85 -28.48
N MET A 3 24.62 0.36 -29.42
CA MET A 3 23.43 -0.45 -29.07
C MET A 3 23.75 -1.80 -28.41
N LYS A 4 24.93 -2.39 -28.66
CA LYS A 4 25.37 -3.61 -27.98
C LYS A 4 25.86 -3.34 -26.56
N VAL A 5 26.47 -2.18 -26.33
CA VAL A 5 26.91 -1.72 -24.99
C VAL A 5 25.71 -1.26 -24.16
N VAL A 6 24.73 -0.57 -24.77
CA VAL A 6 23.48 -0.20 -24.09
C VAL A 6 22.67 -1.46 -23.72
N ASN A 7 22.63 -2.49 -24.58
CA ASN A 7 22.05 -3.79 -24.20
C ASN A 7 22.89 -4.60 -23.18
N GLN A 8 24.15 -4.23 -22.92
CA GLN A 8 24.95 -4.80 -21.83
C GLN A 8 24.73 -4.07 -20.50
N ILE A 9 24.40 -2.78 -20.53
CA ILE A 9 24.02 -1.98 -19.35
C ILE A 9 22.55 -2.24 -18.98
N VAL A 10 21.69 -2.45 -19.97
CA VAL A 10 20.29 -2.87 -19.79
C VAL A 10 20.27 -4.38 -19.60
N MET A 11 20.51 -4.81 -18.35
CA MET A 11 20.19 -6.17 -17.92
C MET A 11 18.74 -6.49 -18.33
N LYS A 12 18.53 -7.62 -19.00
CA LYS A 12 17.17 -8.15 -19.18
C LYS A 12 16.51 -8.23 -17.80
N PRO A 13 15.22 -7.83 -17.65
CA PRO A 13 14.54 -7.94 -16.38
C PRO A 13 14.60 -9.39 -15.88
N ILE A 14 14.98 -9.56 -14.62
CA ILE A 14 15.11 -10.88 -14.00
C ILE A 14 13.72 -11.51 -13.96
N GLN A 15 13.62 -12.72 -14.49
CA GLN A 15 12.39 -13.52 -14.48
C GLN A 15 12.57 -14.71 -13.54
N PHE A 16 11.55 -14.99 -12.74
CA PHE A 16 11.54 -16.10 -11.81
C PHE A 16 10.51 -17.15 -12.23
N PRO A 17 10.91 -18.41 -12.49
CA PRO A 17 9.95 -19.43 -12.90
C PRO A 17 8.95 -19.77 -11.80
N PHE A 18 7.75 -20.20 -12.16
CA PHE A 18 6.84 -20.89 -11.23
C PHE A 18 7.34 -22.32 -10.98
N PRO A 19 7.03 -22.90 -9.80
CA PRO A 19 7.35 -24.30 -9.54
C PRO A 19 6.65 -25.22 -10.56
N PRO A 20 7.30 -26.31 -10.98
CA PRO A 20 6.69 -27.27 -11.89
C PRO A 20 5.46 -27.92 -11.25
N PRO A 21 4.52 -28.44 -12.06
CA PRO A 21 3.28 -29.07 -11.56
C PRO A 21 3.52 -30.42 -10.85
N TYR A 22 4.75 -30.93 -10.84
CA TYR A 22 5.15 -32.19 -10.18
C TYR A 22 6.13 -31.94 -9.04
N THR A 23 6.13 -32.81 -8.04
CA THR A 23 7.04 -32.73 -6.89
C THR A 23 8.46 -33.09 -7.30
N VAL A 24 9.42 -32.20 -7.02
CA VAL A 24 10.85 -32.47 -7.20
C VAL A 24 11.43 -32.90 -5.85
N HIS A 25 11.86 -34.16 -5.72
CA HIS A 25 12.34 -34.72 -4.44
C HIS A 25 13.76 -34.26 -4.04
N SER A 26 14.51 -33.63 -4.96
CA SER A 26 15.84 -33.07 -4.71
C SER A 26 16.08 -31.87 -5.63
N PRO A 27 15.47 -30.70 -5.33
CA PRO A 27 15.59 -29.54 -6.18
C PRO A 27 17.02 -28.98 -6.12
N THR A 28 17.57 -28.65 -7.28
CA THR A 28 18.82 -27.90 -7.40
C THR A 28 18.66 -26.47 -6.87
N PRO A 29 19.75 -25.76 -6.50
CA PRO A 29 19.69 -24.37 -6.05
C PRO A 29 19.04 -23.42 -7.08
N ASP A 30 19.15 -23.73 -8.37
CA ASP A 30 18.49 -22.96 -9.43
C ASP A 30 16.98 -23.26 -9.50
N GLN A 31 16.57 -24.49 -9.18
CA GLN A 31 15.17 -24.90 -9.12
C GLN A 31 14.44 -24.39 -7.86
N THR A 32 15.16 -23.98 -6.82
CA THR A 32 14.55 -23.33 -5.64
C THR A 32 14.32 -21.84 -5.84
N ARG A 33 14.93 -21.22 -6.86
CA ARG A 33 14.78 -19.80 -7.21
C ARG A 33 13.48 -19.53 -7.98
N THR A 34 12.36 -19.97 -7.43
CA THR A 34 11.02 -19.77 -8.00
C THR A 34 10.41 -18.45 -7.53
N LEU A 35 9.49 -17.89 -8.32
CA LEU A 35 8.84 -16.63 -7.97
C LEU A 35 8.20 -16.65 -6.56
N PRO A 36 7.42 -17.68 -6.17
CA PRO A 36 6.90 -17.79 -4.81
C PRO A 36 7.96 -17.71 -3.70
N ASN A 37 9.09 -18.39 -3.89
CA ASN A 37 10.15 -18.44 -2.87
C ASN A 37 10.88 -17.10 -2.75
N VAL A 38 11.13 -16.43 -3.89
CA VAL A 38 11.88 -15.17 -3.90
C VAL A 38 11.03 -14.00 -3.36
N ILE A 39 9.71 -14.01 -3.59
CA ILE A 39 8.82 -12.99 -3.03
C ILE A 39 8.82 -13.02 -1.49
N ASP A 40 8.89 -14.21 -0.87
CA ASP A 40 8.87 -14.35 0.59
C ASP A 40 10.27 -14.24 1.24
N THR A 41 11.31 -13.96 0.46
CA THR A 41 12.69 -13.84 0.94
C THR A 41 12.89 -12.59 1.82
N GLU A 42 13.82 -12.63 2.78
CA GLU A 42 14.12 -11.47 3.64
C GLU A 42 14.96 -10.39 2.94
N ASP A 43 15.75 -10.78 1.93
CA ASP A 43 16.54 -9.87 1.09
C ASP A 43 15.62 -8.89 0.33
N PRO A 44 15.66 -7.59 0.69
CA PRO A 44 14.82 -6.59 0.04
C PRO A 44 15.09 -6.51 -1.47
N LEU A 45 16.36 -6.60 -1.91
CA LEU A 45 16.70 -6.46 -3.33
C LEU A 45 16.09 -7.59 -4.16
N LEU A 46 16.18 -8.83 -3.69
CA LEU A 46 15.54 -9.94 -4.37
C LEU A 46 14.01 -9.80 -4.37
N LYS A 47 13.42 -9.36 -3.26
CA LYS A 47 11.98 -9.12 -3.14
C LYS A 47 11.47 -8.08 -4.12
N ILE A 48 12.18 -6.95 -4.32
CA ILE A 48 11.75 -5.93 -5.30
C ILE A 48 11.83 -6.45 -6.74
N PHE A 49 12.83 -7.27 -7.08
CA PHE A 49 12.90 -7.88 -8.40
C PHE A 49 11.77 -8.89 -8.61
N ALA A 50 11.45 -9.69 -7.60
CA ALA A 50 10.37 -10.66 -7.68
C ALA A 50 9.01 -9.98 -7.81
N LEU A 51 8.75 -8.90 -7.06
CA LEU A 51 7.51 -8.13 -7.18
C LEU A 51 7.42 -7.38 -8.51
N HIS A 52 8.54 -6.88 -9.03
CA HIS A 52 8.57 -6.30 -10.38
C HIS A 52 8.26 -7.35 -11.47
N ASP A 53 8.80 -8.56 -11.35
CA ASP A 53 8.49 -9.67 -12.25
C ASP A 53 7.02 -10.08 -12.14
N LEU A 54 6.49 -10.24 -10.92
CA LEU A 54 5.06 -10.55 -10.70
C LEU A 54 4.15 -9.47 -11.28
N ARG A 55 4.49 -8.19 -11.09
CA ARG A 55 3.80 -7.08 -11.73
C ARG A 55 3.86 -7.20 -13.25
N THR A 56 5.01 -7.53 -13.82
CA THR A 56 5.14 -7.70 -15.27
C THR A 56 4.24 -8.83 -15.78
N ILE A 57 4.14 -9.94 -15.04
CA ILE A 57 3.21 -11.05 -15.34
C ILE A 57 1.76 -10.58 -15.30
N ALA A 58 1.41 -9.85 -14.25
CA ALA A 58 0.05 -9.36 -14.05
C ALA A 58 -0.40 -8.37 -15.13
N TRP A 59 0.51 -7.63 -15.78
CA TRP A 59 0.15 -6.68 -16.81
C TRP A 59 0.24 -7.21 -18.24
N ASN A 60 1.23 -8.07 -18.53
CA ASN A 60 1.66 -8.31 -19.92
C ASN A 60 1.86 -9.79 -20.30
N ASP A 61 1.93 -10.72 -19.35
CA ASP A 61 2.32 -12.12 -19.64
C ASP A 61 1.21 -13.11 -19.33
N ASP A 62 0.30 -13.25 -20.29
CA ASP A 62 -0.85 -14.15 -20.22
C ASP A 62 -0.42 -15.61 -20.06
N LYS A 63 0.72 -15.99 -20.67
CA LYS A 63 1.22 -17.36 -20.63
C LYS A 63 1.65 -17.76 -19.23
N ARG A 64 2.38 -16.88 -18.53
CA ARG A 64 2.80 -17.10 -17.14
C ARG A 64 1.65 -16.88 -16.15
N ARG A 65 0.68 -16.02 -16.49
CA ARG A 65 -0.47 -15.75 -15.63
C ARG A 65 -1.41 -16.97 -15.51
N VAL A 66 -1.52 -17.81 -16.55
CA VAL A 66 -2.24 -19.09 -16.46
C VAL A 66 -1.71 -20.00 -15.34
N ASP A 67 -0.39 -19.99 -15.09
CA ASP A 67 0.20 -20.79 -14.01
C ASP A 67 -0.21 -20.28 -12.62
N ILE A 68 -0.47 -18.97 -12.47
CA ILE A 68 -0.94 -18.38 -11.21
C ILE A 68 -2.32 -18.89 -10.85
N PHE A 69 -3.23 -18.94 -11.83
CA PHE A 69 -4.61 -19.41 -11.64
C PHE A 69 -4.73 -20.93 -11.59
N SER A 70 -3.64 -21.67 -11.83
CA SER A 70 -3.66 -23.13 -11.86
C SER A 70 -3.87 -23.75 -10.47
N LEU A 71 -4.42 -24.97 -10.48
CA LEU A 71 -4.58 -25.79 -9.27
C LEU A 71 -3.47 -26.83 -9.18
N SER A 72 -2.95 -27.05 -7.97
CA SER A 72 -1.97 -28.11 -7.70
C SER A 72 -2.59 -29.49 -7.95
N GLN A 73 -1.87 -30.41 -8.58
CA GLN A 73 -2.29 -31.81 -8.72
C GLN A 73 -1.55 -32.69 -7.69
N PRO A 74 -2.20 -33.68 -7.03
CA PRO A 74 -3.62 -34.06 -7.13
C PRO A 74 -4.59 -33.26 -6.23
N GLY A 75 -4.08 -32.35 -5.38
CA GLY A 75 -4.86 -31.73 -4.29
C GLY A 75 -5.86 -30.63 -4.67
N LYS A 76 -5.91 -30.20 -5.94
CA LYS A 76 -6.75 -29.11 -6.45
C LYS A 76 -6.73 -27.81 -5.62
N HIS A 77 -5.59 -27.46 -5.03
CA HIS A 77 -5.42 -26.23 -4.24
C HIS A 77 -4.77 -25.11 -5.07
N PRO A 78 -5.18 -23.84 -4.90
CA PRO A 78 -4.61 -22.70 -5.61
C PRO A 78 -3.28 -22.25 -5.00
N ARG A 79 -2.28 -23.15 -5.00
CA ARG A 79 -1.00 -22.92 -4.31
C ARG A 79 -0.24 -21.75 -4.91
N ASN A 80 -0.19 -21.64 -6.24
CA ASN A 80 0.55 -20.58 -6.92
C ASN A 80 -0.06 -19.21 -6.62
N TRP A 81 -1.38 -19.08 -6.77
CA TRP A 81 -2.10 -17.87 -6.36
C TRP A 81 -1.84 -17.50 -4.90
N LYS A 82 -2.05 -18.41 -3.95
CA LYS A 82 -1.83 -18.11 -2.52
C LYS A 82 -0.38 -17.75 -2.21
N ALA A 83 0.59 -18.37 -2.89
CA ALA A 83 1.99 -18.10 -2.65
C ALA A 83 2.45 -16.73 -3.19
N VAL A 84 1.76 -16.16 -4.19
CA VAL A 84 2.03 -14.80 -4.67
C VAL A 84 1.15 -13.74 -4.00
N SER A 85 -0.12 -14.05 -3.71
CA SER A 85 -1.06 -13.09 -3.13
C SER A 85 -0.81 -12.87 -1.64
N THR A 86 -0.47 -13.92 -0.87
CA THR A 86 -0.27 -13.81 0.59
C THR A 86 0.86 -12.84 0.95
N PRO A 87 2.07 -12.92 0.35
CA PRO A 87 3.14 -11.97 0.67
C PRO A 87 2.82 -10.53 0.23
N CYS A 88 2.11 -10.36 -0.89
CA CYS A 88 1.68 -9.04 -1.34
C CYS A 88 0.65 -8.43 -0.38
N VAL A 89 -0.35 -9.20 0.04
CA VAL A 89 -1.34 -8.79 1.04
C VAL A 89 -0.66 -8.39 2.35
N ARG A 90 0.28 -9.21 2.84
CA ARG A 90 1.05 -8.92 4.06
C ARG A 90 1.80 -7.59 3.95
N THR A 91 2.48 -7.37 2.83
CA THR A 91 3.22 -6.13 2.55
C THR A 91 2.29 -4.90 2.59
N LEU A 92 1.12 -5.00 1.96
CA LEU A 92 0.14 -3.91 1.91
C LEU A 92 -0.51 -3.65 3.27
N ASP A 93 -0.75 -4.70 4.07
CA ASP A 93 -1.31 -4.59 5.41
C ASP A 93 -0.32 -3.97 6.40
N GLU A 94 0.96 -4.34 6.30
CA GLU A 94 2.06 -3.71 7.04
C GLU A 94 2.15 -2.21 6.71
N LEU A 95 2.04 -1.84 5.44
CA LEU A 95 1.99 -0.45 5.02
C LEU A 95 0.76 0.28 5.60
N CYS A 96 -0.42 -0.34 5.53
CA CYS A 96 -1.65 0.22 6.07
C CYS A 96 -1.50 0.53 7.57
N SER A 97 -0.95 -0.42 8.32
CA SER A 97 -0.65 -0.27 9.75
C SER A 97 0.34 0.86 10.02
N ARG A 98 1.44 0.92 9.27
CA ARG A 98 2.46 1.99 9.39
C ARG A 98 1.87 3.38 9.13
N ILE A 99 1.05 3.53 8.09
CA ILE A 99 0.42 4.81 7.74
C ILE A 99 -0.61 5.23 8.78
N THR A 100 -1.41 4.29 9.29
CA THR A 100 -2.40 4.57 10.33
C THR A 100 -1.73 5.06 11.61
N VAL A 101 -0.64 4.41 12.04
CA VAL A 101 0.16 4.84 13.19
C VAL A 101 0.82 6.20 12.94
N ALA A 102 1.35 6.44 11.73
CA ALA A 102 1.94 7.73 11.37
C ALA A 102 0.89 8.85 11.41
N ALA A 103 -0.34 8.60 10.96
CA ALA A 103 -1.44 9.55 11.01
C ALA A 103 -1.81 9.88 12.46
N ALA A 104 -1.97 8.86 13.33
CA ALA A 104 -2.28 9.03 14.74
C ALA A 104 -1.21 9.88 15.46
N ARG A 105 0.07 9.63 15.18
CA ARG A 105 1.20 10.39 15.74
C ARG A 105 1.19 11.87 15.34
N LEU A 106 0.74 12.18 14.12
CA LEU A 106 0.66 13.57 13.66
C LEU A 106 -0.41 14.35 14.40
N VAL A 107 -1.62 13.78 14.51
CA VAL A 107 -2.77 14.52 15.05
C VAL A 107 -2.85 14.43 16.58
N GLY A 108 -2.08 13.55 17.22
CA GLY A 108 -2.11 13.37 18.67
C GLY A 108 -3.39 12.69 19.17
N TYR A 109 -4.19 12.09 18.28
CA TYR A 109 -5.35 11.29 18.65
C TYR A 109 -4.88 9.88 19.03
N SER A 110 -5.00 9.55 20.31
CA SER A 110 -5.19 8.15 20.74
C SER A 110 -6.58 7.74 20.27
N TRP A 111 -6.73 6.59 19.63
CA TRP A 111 -8.05 6.03 19.30
C TRP A 111 -8.78 5.48 20.54
N ASP A 112 -8.23 5.71 21.72
CA ASP A 112 -8.76 5.32 23.02
C ASP A 112 -9.51 6.50 23.66
N ASP A 113 -10.70 6.80 23.14
CA ASP A 113 -11.63 7.77 23.73
C ASP A 113 -12.48 7.13 24.85
N HIS A 114 -11.92 6.13 25.55
CA HIS A 114 -12.50 5.57 26.76
C HIS A 114 -11.94 6.19 28.06
N ASP A 115 -10.92 7.05 27.97
CA ASP A 115 -10.29 7.67 29.15
C ASP A 115 -10.84 9.06 29.51
N ALA A 116 -11.84 9.58 28.78
CA ALA A 116 -12.50 10.83 29.15
C ALA A 116 -13.28 10.74 30.49
N GLU A 117 -13.47 9.54 31.04
CA GLU A 117 -14.14 9.35 32.33
C GLU A 117 -13.20 9.39 33.55
N ASN A 118 -11.87 9.35 33.37
CA ASN A 118 -10.90 9.31 34.47
C ASN A 118 -9.99 10.55 34.60
N GLU A 119 -10.27 11.62 33.88
CA GLU A 119 -9.54 12.87 34.08
C GLU A 119 -9.98 13.48 35.43
N GLU A 120 -9.17 13.29 36.48
CA GLU A 120 -9.39 13.85 37.82
C GLU A 120 -9.58 15.36 37.71
N VAL A 121 -10.83 15.79 37.77
CA VAL A 121 -11.14 17.20 37.63
C VAL A 121 -10.63 17.94 38.87
N PRO A 122 -9.73 18.94 38.73
CA PRO A 122 -9.20 19.67 39.87
C PRO A 122 -10.32 20.19 40.78
N ARG A 123 -10.16 20.08 42.11
CA ARG A 123 -11.20 20.44 43.09
C ARG A 123 -11.80 21.82 42.85
N ASP A 124 -10.97 22.75 42.41
CA ASP A 124 -11.30 24.14 42.16
C ASP A 124 -12.29 24.30 40.98
N ALA A 125 -12.25 23.36 40.03
CA ALA A 125 -13.16 23.33 38.90
C ALA A 125 -14.53 22.69 39.26
N LEU A 126 -14.65 21.94 40.36
CA LEU A 126 -15.93 21.33 40.80
C LEU A 126 -16.96 22.35 41.26
N LEU A 127 -16.49 23.54 41.63
CA LEU A 127 -17.32 24.66 42.04
C LEU A 127 -17.83 25.47 40.83
N MET A 128 -17.35 25.20 39.61
CA MET A 128 -17.77 25.91 38.41
C MET A 128 -19.00 25.27 37.76
N PRO A 129 -19.97 26.07 37.28
CA PRO A 129 -21.09 25.56 36.48
C PRO A 129 -20.60 24.81 35.22
N ARG A 130 -21.27 23.69 34.88
CA ARG A 130 -20.85 22.77 33.80
C ARG A 130 -20.50 23.46 32.47
N LYS A 131 -21.33 24.41 32.01
CA LYS A 131 -21.09 25.15 30.76
C LYS A 131 -19.80 26.00 30.80
N MET A 132 -19.39 26.49 31.96
CA MET A 132 -18.20 27.32 32.14
C MET A 132 -16.93 26.47 32.23
N ARG A 133 -17.03 25.30 32.87
CA ARG A 133 -15.96 24.29 32.90
C ARG A 133 -15.63 23.78 31.49
N GLU A 134 -16.65 23.48 30.68
CA GLU A 134 -16.44 23.07 29.29
C GLU A 134 -15.71 24.15 28.47
N MET A 135 -16.02 25.43 28.66
CA MET A 135 -15.33 26.51 27.94
C MET A 135 -13.90 26.75 28.42
N ALA A 136 -13.64 26.67 29.72
CA ALA A 136 -12.31 26.90 30.29
C ALA A 136 -11.30 25.82 29.86
N TYR A 137 -11.74 24.56 29.84
CA TYR A 137 -10.84 23.43 29.56
C TYR A 137 -10.87 22.93 28.11
N ARG A 138 -11.95 23.16 27.34
CA ARG A 138 -11.92 22.89 25.88
C ARG A 138 -10.95 23.81 25.10
N GLY A 139 -10.58 24.96 25.66
CA GLY A 139 -9.67 25.94 25.04
C GLY A 139 -8.23 25.91 25.56
N ALA A 140 -8.02 25.56 26.83
CA ALA A 140 -6.71 25.68 27.48
C ALA A 140 -5.63 24.72 26.93
N GLY A 141 -6.02 23.58 26.36
CA GLY A 141 -5.08 22.67 25.68
C GLY A 141 -4.47 23.22 24.38
N ARG A 142 -5.00 24.34 23.83
CA ARG A 142 -4.52 24.96 22.59
C ARG A 142 -3.77 26.28 22.78
N GLN A 143 -3.91 26.96 23.92
CA GLN A 143 -3.42 28.34 24.09
C GLN A 143 -2.04 28.47 24.76
N GLN A 144 -1.38 27.36 25.09
CA GLN A 144 -0.02 27.35 25.64
C GLN A 144 1.01 26.76 24.66
N ARG A 145 0.92 27.17 23.38
CA ARG A 145 2.10 27.19 22.50
C ARG A 145 2.35 28.64 22.11
N THR A 146 3.34 29.21 22.79
CA THR A 146 3.97 30.49 22.50
C THR A 146 4.11 30.69 20.98
N MET A 147 3.56 31.79 20.47
CA MET A 147 3.81 32.24 19.10
C MET A 147 5.31 32.47 18.93
N ALA A 148 5.98 31.61 18.17
CA ALA A 148 7.33 31.90 17.69
C ALA A 148 7.27 33.07 16.70
N PRO A 149 8.22 34.02 16.73
CA PRO A 149 8.19 35.16 15.83
C PRO A 149 8.34 34.67 14.38
N ILE A 150 7.53 35.24 13.49
CA ILE A 150 7.60 35.02 12.05
C ILE A 150 8.95 35.53 11.55
N ARG A 151 9.93 34.63 11.41
CA ARG A 151 11.17 34.90 10.70
C ARG A 151 10.88 34.80 9.20
N SER A 152 10.64 35.95 8.58
CA SER A 152 10.69 36.12 7.12
C SER A 152 12.10 35.76 6.63
N GLN A 153 12.34 34.50 6.27
CA GLN A 153 13.50 34.13 5.46
C GLN A 153 13.12 34.21 3.98
N ASN A 154 13.70 35.20 3.33
CA ASN A 154 13.76 35.37 1.89
C ASN A 154 14.44 34.13 1.25
N THR A 155 13.66 33.26 0.62
CA THR A 155 14.17 32.10 -0.13
C THR A 155 14.24 32.42 -1.61
N GLN A 156 15.23 33.23 -1.99
CA GLN A 156 15.68 33.26 -3.37
C GLN A 156 16.92 32.35 -3.55
N THR A 157 16.89 31.64 -4.68
CA THR A 157 17.98 30.91 -5.33
C THR A 157 18.42 29.56 -4.72
N GLY A 158 17.52 28.58 -4.72
CA GLY A 158 17.92 27.17 -4.79
C GLY A 158 18.35 26.82 -6.22
N GLY A 159 19.66 26.88 -6.49
CA GLY A 159 20.24 26.59 -7.81
C GLY A 159 19.92 25.19 -8.35
N LEU A 160 20.14 24.99 -9.66
CA LEU A 160 19.96 23.72 -10.37
C LEU A 160 20.58 22.51 -9.63
N VAL A 161 21.71 22.71 -8.95
CA VAL A 161 22.39 21.70 -8.15
C VAL A 161 21.55 21.24 -6.96
N ALA A 162 20.81 22.12 -6.29
CA ALA A 162 19.92 21.75 -5.19
C ALA A 162 18.70 20.96 -5.69
N LYS A 163 18.17 21.29 -6.88
CA LYS A 163 17.12 20.50 -7.53
C LYS A 163 17.63 19.12 -7.95
N ILE A 164 18.83 19.05 -8.52
CA ILE A 164 19.47 17.79 -8.92
C ILE A 164 19.81 16.94 -7.69
N ALA A 165 20.32 17.54 -6.60
CA ALA A 165 20.55 16.87 -5.32
C ALA A 165 19.25 16.36 -4.70
N LYS A 166 18.13 17.09 -4.82
CA LYS A 166 16.80 16.62 -4.37
C LYS A 166 16.28 15.46 -5.23
N ILE A 167 16.52 15.48 -6.54
CA ILE A 167 16.19 14.38 -7.46
C ILE A 167 17.06 13.13 -7.18
N LEU A 168 18.33 13.33 -6.82
CA LEU A 168 19.30 12.26 -6.51
C LEU A 168 19.30 11.82 -5.03
N GLY A 169 18.47 12.42 -4.17
CA GLY A 169 18.31 12.00 -2.77
C GLY A 169 19.37 12.52 -1.78
N PHE A 170 20.16 13.54 -2.13
CA PHE A 170 21.20 14.15 -1.29
C PHE A 170 20.75 15.44 -0.55
N GLY A 171 19.44 15.71 -0.47
CA GLY A 171 18.90 16.84 0.30
C GLY A 171 18.88 16.59 1.81
N PRO A 172 18.79 17.64 2.66
CA PRO A 172 18.56 17.47 4.09
C PRO A 172 17.29 16.63 4.27
N THR A 173 17.43 15.53 5.00
CA THR A 173 16.40 14.50 5.17
C THR A 173 15.18 15.08 5.88
N GLU A 174 14.25 15.66 5.11
CA GLU A 174 12.86 15.80 5.53
C GLU A 174 12.42 14.41 6.01
N LYS A 175 11.76 14.31 7.17
CA LYS A 175 11.39 13.02 7.77
C LYS A 175 10.53 12.23 6.77
N LEU A 176 11.13 11.30 6.05
CA LEU A 176 10.43 10.43 5.11
C LEU A 176 9.60 9.44 5.92
N VAL A 177 8.30 9.40 5.66
CA VAL A 177 7.38 8.45 6.33
C VAL A 177 7.66 7.03 5.86
N ILE A 178 8.02 6.90 4.59
CA ILE A 178 8.33 5.65 3.90
C ILE A 178 9.57 5.87 3.03
N SER A 179 10.46 4.88 3.01
CA SER A 179 11.63 4.90 2.12
C SER A 179 11.18 4.78 0.66
N ARG A 180 11.97 5.33 -0.27
CA ARG A 180 11.70 5.14 -1.72
C ARG A 180 11.52 3.67 -2.08
N PHE A 181 12.37 2.83 -1.50
CA PHE A 181 12.40 1.40 -1.72
C PHE A 181 11.09 0.72 -1.26
N ASP A 182 10.66 0.99 -0.03
CA ASP A 182 9.41 0.47 0.53
C ASP A 182 8.20 0.91 -0.30
N ALA A 183 8.19 2.16 -0.76
CA ALA A 183 7.09 2.67 -1.58
C ALA A 183 6.98 1.94 -2.92
N GLN A 184 8.10 1.68 -3.59
CA GLN A 184 8.11 0.92 -4.85
C GLN A 184 7.72 -0.53 -4.65
N LEU A 185 8.19 -1.15 -3.56
CA LEU A 185 7.81 -2.51 -3.18
C LEU A 185 6.28 -2.63 -3.01
N ASN A 186 5.68 -1.69 -2.27
CA ASN A 186 4.23 -1.63 -2.07
C ASN A 186 3.45 -1.33 -3.35
N ALA A 187 3.93 -0.42 -4.20
CA ALA A 187 3.31 -0.13 -5.48
C ALA A 187 3.32 -1.35 -6.41
N TYR A 188 4.44 -2.10 -6.47
CA TYR A 188 4.51 -3.33 -7.25
C TYR A 188 3.60 -4.43 -6.69
N ALA A 189 3.54 -4.60 -5.37
CA ALA A 189 2.63 -5.55 -4.72
C ALA A 189 1.16 -5.22 -5.00
N ALA A 190 0.77 -3.95 -4.91
CA ALA A 190 -0.58 -3.49 -5.26
C ALA A 190 -0.91 -3.77 -6.72
N GLU A 191 -0.07 -3.32 -7.66
CA GLU A 191 -0.33 -3.52 -9.08
C GLU A 191 -0.35 -4.98 -9.48
N ALA A 192 0.56 -5.79 -8.93
CA ALA A 192 0.57 -7.22 -9.14
C ALA A 192 -0.76 -7.87 -8.73
N VAL A 193 -1.19 -7.68 -7.47
CA VAL A 193 -2.40 -8.36 -6.96
C VAL A 193 -3.66 -7.86 -7.67
N TYR A 194 -3.83 -6.54 -7.80
CA TYR A 194 -5.08 -6.01 -8.33
C TYR A 194 -5.19 -6.15 -9.85
N MET A 195 -4.09 -6.20 -10.60
CA MET A 195 -4.19 -6.54 -12.03
C MET A 195 -4.50 -8.03 -12.22
N LEU A 196 -3.93 -8.92 -11.39
CA LEU A 196 -4.36 -10.33 -11.37
C LEU A 196 -5.85 -10.48 -11.03
N VAL A 197 -6.38 -9.65 -10.12
CA VAL A 197 -7.82 -9.59 -9.84
C VAL A 197 -8.62 -9.15 -11.05
N VAL A 198 -8.18 -8.12 -11.76
CA VAL A 198 -8.85 -7.65 -12.99
C VAL A 198 -8.88 -8.75 -14.06
N ASP A 199 -7.74 -9.38 -14.34
CA ASP A 199 -7.63 -10.40 -15.40
C ASP A 199 -8.29 -11.72 -14.99
N SER A 200 -8.45 -11.98 -13.68
CA SER A 200 -9.11 -13.19 -13.19
C SER A 200 -10.53 -13.34 -13.72
N LEU A 201 -11.23 -12.24 -14.03
CA LEU A 201 -12.60 -12.30 -14.55
C LEU A 201 -12.68 -13.11 -15.87
N ASN A 202 -11.68 -13.00 -16.74
CA ASN A 202 -11.68 -13.65 -18.05
C ASN A 202 -10.82 -14.92 -18.10
N GLU A 203 -9.79 -14.99 -17.26
CA GLU A 203 -8.74 -16.02 -17.37
C GLU A 203 -8.76 -17.06 -16.26
N ASP A 204 -9.31 -16.74 -15.09
CA ASP A 204 -9.36 -17.66 -13.96
C ASP A 204 -10.49 -18.67 -14.13
N ARG A 205 -10.19 -19.77 -14.81
CA ARG A 205 -11.13 -20.89 -15.03
C ARG A 205 -11.60 -21.58 -13.75
N PHE A 206 -10.88 -21.42 -12.65
CA PHE A 206 -11.14 -22.16 -11.41
C PHE A 206 -11.78 -21.28 -10.32
N GLY A 207 -11.90 -19.98 -10.57
CA GLY A 207 -12.49 -19.04 -9.62
C GLY A 207 -11.63 -18.85 -8.36
N VAL A 208 -10.31 -19.04 -8.44
CA VAL A 208 -9.43 -19.04 -7.26
C VAL A 208 -9.22 -17.64 -6.70
N VAL A 209 -9.16 -16.63 -7.56
CA VAL A 209 -9.00 -15.23 -7.17
C VAL A 209 -10.33 -14.66 -6.68
N GLN A 210 -11.45 -15.04 -7.31
CA GLN A 210 -12.78 -14.56 -6.98
C GLN A 210 -13.20 -14.94 -5.55
N LYS A 211 -12.70 -16.07 -5.03
CA LYS A 211 -12.89 -16.48 -3.62
C LYS A 211 -12.28 -15.48 -2.64
N ASP A 212 -11.17 -14.84 -2.99
CA ASP A 212 -10.47 -13.87 -2.16
C ASP A 212 -10.88 -12.41 -2.48
N LEU A 213 -11.76 -12.19 -3.46
CA LEU A 213 -12.09 -10.86 -3.98
C LEU A 213 -12.58 -9.90 -2.89
N LYS A 214 -13.47 -10.37 -2.00
CA LYS A 214 -14.01 -9.55 -0.91
C LYS A 214 -12.91 -9.06 0.04
N GLU A 215 -11.99 -9.94 0.40
CA GLU A 215 -10.87 -9.63 1.30
C GLU A 215 -9.91 -8.64 0.65
N LEU A 216 -9.55 -8.87 -0.62
CA LEU A 216 -8.68 -8.00 -1.39
C LEU A 216 -9.27 -6.60 -1.60
N MET A 217 -10.55 -6.51 -1.96
CA MET A 217 -11.24 -5.22 -2.08
C MET A 217 -11.30 -4.46 -0.76
N THR A 218 -11.54 -5.18 0.34
CA THR A 218 -11.55 -4.58 1.68
C THR A 218 -10.17 -4.02 2.02
N LEU A 219 -9.09 -4.74 1.73
CA LEU A 219 -7.72 -4.28 1.95
C LEU A 219 -7.40 -3.05 1.09
N LEU A 220 -7.76 -3.06 -0.20
CA LEU A 220 -7.57 -1.92 -1.10
C LEU A 220 -8.20 -0.64 -0.56
N CYS A 221 -9.48 -0.73 -0.19
CA CYS A 221 -10.23 0.39 0.34
C CYS A 221 -9.67 0.86 1.70
N LYS A 222 -9.34 -0.07 2.61
CA LYS A 222 -8.73 0.26 3.90
C LYS A 222 -7.43 1.05 3.73
N LEU A 223 -6.56 0.61 2.83
CA LEU A 223 -5.27 1.27 2.59
C LEU A 223 -5.44 2.66 1.93
N ILE A 224 -6.36 2.81 0.97
CA ILE A 224 -6.68 4.13 0.38
C ILE A 224 -7.20 5.08 1.46
N VAL A 225 -8.13 4.63 2.30
CA VAL A 225 -8.67 5.43 3.41
C VAL A 225 -7.58 5.81 4.42
N ALA A 226 -6.67 4.88 4.74
CA ALA A 226 -5.54 5.16 5.64
C ALA A 226 -4.62 6.24 5.07
N LEU A 227 -4.31 6.19 3.76
CA LEU A 227 -3.50 7.19 3.08
C LEU A 227 -4.18 8.56 3.05
N ASP A 228 -5.47 8.61 2.70
CA ASP A 228 -6.25 9.85 2.70
C ASP A 228 -6.33 10.47 4.12
N THR A 229 -6.48 9.63 5.14
CA THR A 229 -6.49 10.05 6.55
C THR A 229 -5.14 10.64 6.96
N TYR A 230 -4.04 9.99 6.56
CA TYR A 230 -2.69 10.49 6.79
C TYR A 230 -2.44 11.83 6.09
N GLU A 231 -2.89 12.00 4.84
CA GLU A 231 -2.75 13.26 4.12
C GLU A 231 -3.51 14.41 4.80
N ARG A 232 -4.73 14.15 5.28
CA ARG A 232 -5.52 15.13 6.06
C ARG A 232 -4.86 15.48 7.38
N ALA A 233 -4.32 14.49 8.09
CA ALA A 233 -3.57 14.66 9.33
C ALA A 233 -2.31 15.52 9.11
N ARG A 234 -1.57 15.28 8.03
CA ARG A 234 -0.39 16.07 7.65
C ARG A 234 -0.76 17.52 7.37
N ALA A 235 -1.87 17.73 6.63
CA ALA A 235 -2.36 19.06 6.30
C ALA A 235 -2.79 19.85 7.55
N SER A 236 -3.41 19.22 8.54
CA SER A 236 -3.87 19.89 9.77
C SER A 236 -2.74 20.40 10.66
N VAL A 237 -1.58 19.73 10.64
CA VAL A 237 -0.40 20.09 11.42
C VAL A 237 0.58 20.96 10.63
N ALA A 238 0.26 21.30 9.38
CA ALA A 238 1.16 21.97 8.44
C ALA A 238 2.54 21.29 8.35
N ASP A 239 2.55 19.96 8.42
CA ASP A 239 3.77 19.16 8.38
C ASP A 239 4.39 19.18 6.98
N LYS A 240 5.70 19.39 6.92
CA LYS A 240 6.48 19.56 5.68
C LYS A 240 7.23 18.29 5.26
N SER A 241 6.77 17.13 5.72
CA SER A 241 7.37 15.84 5.32
C SER A 241 7.28 15.62 3.81
N ASP A 242 8.34 15.08 3.23
CA ASP A 242 8.34 14.68 1.82
C ASP A 242 7.48 13.42 1.64
N VAL A 243 6.40 13.57 0.88
CA VAL A 243 5.44 12.51 0.59
C VAL A 243 5.45 12.07 -0.87
N SER A 244 6.48 12.47 -1.62
CA SER A 244 6.61 12.16 -3.04
C SER A 244 6.49 10.65 -3.30
N PHE A 245 7.11 9.83 -2.44
CA PHE A 245 7.06 8.37 -2.56
C PHE A 245 5.71 7.78 -2.15
N LEU A 246 5.05 8.36 -1.15
CA LEU A 246 3.72 7.95 -0.72
C LEU A 246 2.67 8.19 -1.82
N ARG A 247 2.82 9.30 -2.57
CA ARG A 247 1.97 9.59 -3.74
C ARG A 247 2.07 8.57 -4.85
N ILE A 248 3.24 7.93 -5.03
CA ILE A 248 3.40 6.84 -6.00
C ILE A 248 2.47 5.69 -5.63
N VAL A 249 2.48 5.27 -4.37
CA VAL A 249 1.60 4.20 -3.87
C VAL A 249 0.13 4.61 -3.97
N ASP A 250 -0.23 5.82 -3.54
CA ASP A 250 -1.60 6.33 -3.64
C ASP A 250 -2.13 6.32 -5.08
N SER A 251 -1.35 6.82 -6.04
CA SER A 251 -1.73 6.81 -7.46
C SER A 251 -1.93 5.39 -8.02
N SER A 252 -1.09 4.45 -7.57
CA SER A 252 -1.13 3.05 -7.96
C SER A 252 -2.37 2.34 -7.41
N LEU A 253 -2.73 2.61 -6.15
CA LEU A 253 -3.94 2.07 -5.51
C LEU A 253 -5.22 2.66 -6.11
N LYS A 254 -5.27 3.97 -6.36
CA LYS A 254 -6.42 4.63 -7.00
C LYS A 254 -6.65 4.11 -8.41
N SER A 255 -5.59 3.94 -9.20
CA SER A 255 -5.64 3.32 -10.53
C SER A 255 -6.13 1.87 -10.46
N SER A 256 -5.61 1.09 -9.51
CA SER A 256 -6.03 -0.29 -9.28
C SER A 256 -7.51 -0.38 -8.90
N LEU A 257 -7.98 0.46 -7.98
CA LEU A 257 -9.38 0.52 -7.58
C LEU A 257 -10.29 0.86 -8.75
N GLN A 258 -9.93 1.88 -9.53
CA GLN A 258 -10.68 2.25 -10.72
C GLN A 258 -10.84 1.06 -11.67
N ARG A 259 -9.75 0.33 -11.95
CA ARG A 259 -9.76 -0.83 -12.85
C ARG A 259 -10.60 -1.99 -12.31
N VAL A 260 -10.50 -2.29 -11.02
CA VAL A 260 -11.31 -3.34 -10.40
C VAL A 260 -12.80 -2.96 -10.45
N VAL A 261 -13.14 -1.71 -10.11
CA VAL A 261 -14.53 -1.22 -10.17
C VAL A 261 -15.06 -1.19 -11.60
N THR A 262 -14.26 -0.84 -12.61
CA THR A 262 -14.72 -0.89 -14.01
C THR A 262 -14.94 -2.32 -14.50
N THR A 263 -14.16 -3.27 -14.01
CA THR A 263 -14.20 -4.67 -14.44
C THR A 263 -15.35 -5.43 -13.78
N PHE A 264 -15.49 -5.31 -12.46
CA PHE A 264 -16.52 -6.02 -11.70
C PHE A 264 -17.81 -5.22 -11.52
N GLY A 265 -17.78 -3.89 -11.71
CA GLY A 265 -18.91 -3.00 -11.50
C GLY A 265 -20.20 -3.37 -12.25
N PRO A 266 -20.14 -3.77 -13.53
CA PRO A 266 -21.34 -4.24 -14.24
C PRO A 266 -21.96 -5.47 -13.58
N HIS A 267 -21.15 -6.44 -13.15
CA HIS A 267 -21.60 -7.69 -12.55
C HIS A 267 -22.19 -7.49 -11.15
N LEU A 268 -21.57 -6.64 -10.33
CA LEU A 268 -22.04 -6.30 -8.99
C LEU A 268 -23.35 -5.47 -9.00
N ARG A 269 -23.61 -4.71 -10.07
CA ARG A 269 -24.87 -3.95 -10.22
C ARG A 269 -26.03 -4.83 -10.66
N LEU A 270 -25.76 -5.92 -11.38
CA LEU A 270 -26.78 -6.85 -11.85
C LEU A 270 -27.32 -7.72 -10.71
N GLU A 271 -26.47 -8.19 -9.79
CA GLU A 271 -26.92 -8.91 -8.58
C GLU A 271 -27.92 -8.09 -7.76
N ASN A 272 -27.65 -6.79 -7.58
CA ASN A 272 -28.57 -5.88 -6.88
C ASN A 272 -29.88 -5.65 -7.64
N SER A 273 -29.99 -5.99 -8.92
CA SER A 273 -31.23 -5.84 -9.70
C SER A 273 -32.05 -7.13 -9.77
N ASP A 274 -31.42 -8.29 -9.63
CA ASP A 274 -32.10 -9.60 -9.60
C ASP A 274 -32.66 -9.91 -8.20
N ASP A 275 -32.02 -9.46 -7.12
CA ASP A 275 -32.59 -9.54 -5.75
C ASP A 275 -33.92 -8.76 -5.60
N PHE A 276 -34.12 -7.71 -6.41
CA PHE A 276 -35.39 -6.96 -6.46
C PHE A 276 -36.47 -7.64 -7.32
N ARG A 277 -36.12 -8.67 -8.10
CA ARG A 277 -37.07 -9.43 -8.93
C ARG A 277 -37.55 -10.71 -8.25
N GLU A 278 -36.77 -11.26 -7.32
CA GLU A 278 -37.16 -12.45 -6.52
C GLU A 278 -37.99 -12.13 -5.27
N THR A 279 -38.15 -10.85 -4.92
CA THR A 279 -38.98 -10.38 -3.79
C THR A 279 -40.37 -9.85 -4.19
N ARG A 280 -40.89 -10.23 -5.37
CA ARG A 280 -42.21 -9.81 -5.84
C ARG A 280 -43.16 -10.95 -6.17
#